data_AF-A0A2A6PHC3-F1
#
_entry.id   AF-A0A2A6PHC3-F1
#
_cell.length_a   1.000
_cell.length_b   1.000
_cell.length_c   1.000
_cell.angle_alpha   90.00
_cell.angle_beta   90.00
_cell.angle_gamma   90.00
#
_symmetry.space_group_name_H-M   'P 1'
#
loop_
_entity.id
_entity.type
_entity.pdbx_description
1 polymer ?
#
loop_
_entity_poly.entity_id
_entity_poly.type
_entity_poly.pdbx_seq_one_letter_code
_entity_poly.pdbx_strand_id
1 'polypeptide(L)'
;MSRDALKTLFHPFETGIIDPPGEGERVLFLGAEAGYRLPEGFVAPISAVQPLRPLYRTLEAMRADVSPVVAGEDYDVALVLCGKHKGENEDRIAEALKRTREGALIVVAGSKEDGIQSLRKRIDKFEWDGDHLPKYHGVAFWFTRPEDVADAVHKLAKVPVRVDGLFEAAPGMFSHDRVDAGSELLASRLPKDFTGHAADFGAGWGYLSVMLAQASPGLKGIDLFEADHDALDAARRNMKANAPTTPARFFWHDLTSEDTRDKYDLIVMNPPFHEGHAAEPAIGSAIIKAALKALKQGGRLMLVANRGLPYEQVLAENAKEYGETCRNARFKVLWAKR
;
A
#
# COMPACT_ATOMS: atom_id res chain seq x y z
N MET A 1 -7.84 17.41 -5.38
CA MET A 1 -7.61 18.31 -4.23
C MET A 1 -6.55 17.67 -3.37
N SER A 2 -5.54 18.43 -2.94
CA SER A 2 -4.53 17.91 -2.02
C SER A 2 -5.12 17.69 -0.63
N ARG A 3 -4.66 16.63 0.03
CA ARG A 3 -5.05 16.27 1.39
C ARG A 3 -4.61 17.36 2.36
N ASP A 4 -5.44 17.72 3.32
CA ASP A 4 -5.13 18.82 4.24
C ASP A 4 -3.88 18.55 5.09
N ALA A 5 -3.63 17.28 5.46
CA ALA A 5 -2.39 16.86 6.13
C ALA A 5 -1.12 17.21 5.32
N LEU A 6 -1.19 17.17 3.99
CA LEU A 6 -0.07 17.56 3.13
C LEU A 6 0.20 19.07 3.23
N LYS A 7 -0.84 19.91 3.32
CA LYS A 7 -0.66 21.36 3.57
C LYS A 7 -0.11 21.60 4.97
N THR A 8 -0.61 20.86 5.96
CA THR A 8 -0.11 20.94 7.35
C THR A 8 1.39 20.65 7.43
N LEU A 9 1.91 19.70 6.64
CA LEU A 9 3.33 19.34 6.60
C LEU A 9 4.24 20.52 6.26
N PHE A 10 3.85 21.34 5.29
CA PHE A 10 4.65 22.49 4.84
C PHE A 10 4.37 23.77 5.64
N HIS A 11 3.31 23.79 6.45
CA HIS A 11 2.87 24.99 7.14
C HIS A 11 3.91 25.62 8.08
N PRO A 12 4.71 24.87 8.87
CA PRO A 12 5.73 25.47 9.73
C PRO A 12 6.76 26.31 8.96
N PHE A 13 7.13 25.87 7.76
CA PHE A 13 8.01 26.63 6.86
C PHE A 13 7.34 27.88 6.30
N GLU A 14 6.07 27.78 5.88
CA GLU A 14 5.30 28.94 5.38
C GLU A 14 5.16 30.04 6.44
N THR A 15 5.10 29.67 7.71
CA THR A 15 5.00 30.62 8.83
C THR A 15 6.35 31.17 9.29
N GLY A 16 7.47 30.68 8.76
CA GLY A 16 8.82 31.05 9.20
C GLY A 16 9.17 30.56 10.60
N ILE A 17 8.51 29.51 11.10
CA ILE A 17 8.85 28.88 12.39
C ILE A 17 10.06 27.94 12.21
N ILE A 18 10.12 27.28 11.06
CA ILE A 18 11.24 26.45 10.64
C ILE A 18 11.81 27.06 9.36
N ASP A 19 13.13 27.14 9.27
CA ASP A 19 13.79 27.57 8.05
C ASP A 19 13.58 26.53 6.92
N PRO A 20 13.20 26.97 5.71
CA PRO A 20 13.07 26.07 4.58
C PRO A 20 14.46 25.55 4.14
N PRO A 21 14.58 24.28 3.71
CA PRO A 21 15.85 23.72 3.28
C PRO A 21 16.35 24.40 2.00
N GLY A 22 17.61 24.83 2.07
CA GLY A 22 18.30 25.69 1.12
C GLY A 22 19.15 24.95 0.09
N GLU A 23 20.00 25.71 -0.60
CA GLU A 23 20.90 25.15 -1.61
C GLU A 23 21.96 24.24 -0.99
N GLY A 24 22.16 23.06 -1.58
CA GLY A 24 23.12 22.05 -1.10
C GLY A 24 22.55 21.05 -0.09
N GLU A 25 21.37 21.32 0.48
CA GLU A 25 20.67 20.38 1.36
C GLU A 25 19.86 19.36 0.55
N ARG A 26 19.63 18.18 1.13
CA ARG A 26 18.85 17.10 0.53
C ARG A 26 17.65 16.76 1.40
N VAL A 27 16.48 16.67 0.78
CA VAL A 27 15.23 16.36 1.48
C VAL A 27 14.74 14.97 1.10
N LEU A 28 14.50 14.13 2.10
CA LEU A 28 13.78 12.87 1.96
C LEU A 28 12.29 13.11 2.24
N PHE A 29 11.38 12.69 1.37
CA PHE A 29 9.94 12.81 1.64
C PHE A 29 9.26 11.43 1.66
N LEU A 30 8.98 10.92 2.86
CA LEU A 30 8.34 9.64 3.12
C LEU A 30 6.80 9.76 3.14
N GLY A 31 6.14 8.84 2.45
CA GLY A 31 4.68 8.90 2.26
C GLY A 31 4.28 10.04 1.34
N ALA A 32 5.16 10.42 0.40
CA ALA A 32 4.97 11.60 -0.43
C ALA A 32 3.67 11.52 -1.24
N GLU A 33 2.92 12.61 -1.26
CA GLU A 33 1.74 12.78 -2.09
C GLU A 33 1.91 14.04 -2.94
N ALA A 34 1.30 14.07 -4.12
CA ALA A 34 1.32 15.23 -5.00
C ALA A 34 0.38 16.36 -4.51
N GLY A 35 0.51 17.56 -5.09
CA GLY A 35 -0.41 18.67 -4.83
C GLY A 35 -0.02 19.59 -3.67
N TYR A 36 1.25 19.58 -3.26
CA TYR A 36 1.84 20.61 -2.42
C TYR A 36 2.42 21.75 -3.27
N ARG A 37 2.57 22.91 -2.65
CA ARG A 37 3.35 24.04 -3.17
C ARG A 37 4.53 24.22 -2.23
N LEU A 38 5.73 24.38 -2.79
CA LEU A 38 6.91 24.65 -1.99
C LEU A 38 6.81 26.08 -1.40
N PRO A 39 7.05 26.24 -0.09
CA PRO A 39 7.18 27.54 0.56
C PRO A 39 8.30 28.38 -0.06
N GLU A 40 8.25 29.71 0.13
CA GLU A 40 9.34 30.59 -0.27
C GLU A 40 10.65 30.18 0.42
N GLY A 41 11.76 30.17 -0.32
CA GLY A 41 13.06 29.73 0.19
C GLY A 41 13.31 28.21 0.17
N PHE A 42 12.28 27.38 -0.06
CA PHE A 42 12.44 25.93 -0.16
C PHE A 42 12.99 25.58 -1.56
N VAL A 43 14.31 25.48 -1.68
CA VAL A 43 15.00 25.23 -2.96
C VAL A 43 15.72 23.89 -3.01
N ALA A 44 15.87 23.20 -1.87
CA ALA A 44 16.48 21.88 -1.81
C ALA A 44 15.71 20.83 -2.65
N PRO A 45 16.40 19.95 -3.39
CA PRO A 45 15.77 18.84 -4.08
C PRO A 45 15.11 17.87 -3.10
N ILE A 46 13.92 17.38 -3.49
CA ILE A 46 13.15 16.39 -2.73
C ILE A 46 13.23 15.03 -3.43
N SER A 47 13.77 14.03 -2.72
CA SER A 47 13.64 12.62 -3.07
C SER A 47 12.37 12.07 -2.42
N ALA A 48 11.31 11.93 -3.21
CA ALA A 48 10.01 11.45 -2.78
C ALA A 48 9.94 9.92 -2.75
N VAL A 49 9.29 9.38 -1.72
CA VAL A 49 9.11 7.94 -1.53
C VAL A 49 7.63 7.60 -1.37
N GLN A 50 7.13 6.80 -2.31
CA GLN A 50 5.71 6.44 -2.40
C GLN A 50 5.53 5.02 -2.95
N PRO A 51 5.27 4.02 -2.10
CA PRO A 51 5.10 2.63 -2.53
C PRO A 51 3.73 2.33 -3.15
N LEU A 52 2.73 3.20 -3.00
CA LEU A 52 1.39 3.00 -3.56
C LEU A 52 1.31 3.53 -4.99
N ARG A 53 1.11 2.63 -5.96
CA ARG A 53 1.19 2.90 -7.41
C ARG A 53 0.33 4.08 -7.88
N PRO A 54 -0.97 4.21 -7.52
CA PRO A 54 -1.76 5.39 -7.89
C PRO A 54 -1.15 6.74 -7.45
N LEU A 55 -0.62 6.81 -6.22
CA LEU A 55 -0.02 8.03 -5.68
C LEU A 55 1.35 8.29 -6.32
N TYR A 56 2.15 7.25 -6.50
CA TYR A 56 3.43 7.30 -7.19
C TYR A 56 3.28 7.87 -8.60
N ARG A 57 2.31 7.38 -9.37
CA ARG A 57 2.04 7.87 -10.74
C ARG A 57 1.63 9.34 -10.76
N THR A 58 0.95 9.81 -9.72
CA THR A 58 0.59 11.23 -9.61
C THR A 58 1.83 12.10 -9.41
N LEU A 59 2.81 11.63 -8.63
CA LEU A 59 4.12 12.29 -8.48
C LEU A 59 4.95 12.24 -9.76
N GLU A 60 4.99 11.10 -10.46
CA GLU A 60 5.66 10.96 -11.76
C GLU A 60 5.09 11.95 -12.80
N ALA A 61 3.75 12.10 -12.83
CA ALA A 61 3.10 13.03 -13.75
C ALA A 61 3.49 14.50 -13.49
N MET A 62 3.90 14.84 -12.26
CA MET A 62 4.46 16.15 -11.92
C MET A 62 5.98 16.24 -12.11
N ARG A 63 6.63 15.17 -12.61
CA ARG A 63 8.09 15.05 -12.76
C ARG A 63 8.85 15.18 -11.44
N ALA A 64 8.23 14.76 -10.33
CA ALA A 64 8.95 14.64 -9.06
C ALA A 64 10.03 13.54 -9.17
N ASP A 65 11.15 13.72 -8.46
CA ASP A 65 12.09 12.63 -8.20
C ASP A 65 11.44 11.67 -7.20
N VAL A 66 10.88 10.56 -7.69
CA VAL A 66 10.07 9.63 -6.89
C VAL A 66 10.53 8.19 -7.06
N SER A 67 10.58 7.45 -5.94
CA SER A 67 10.90 6.02 -5.88
C SER A 67 9.88 5.28 -4.99
N PRO A 68 9.59 3.98 -5.22
CA PRO A 68 8.77 3.20 -4.28
C PRO A 68 9.48 2.92 -2.95
N VAL A 69 10.81 2.92 -2.95
CA VAL A 69 11.66 2.63 -1.79
C VAL A 69 12.69 3.73 -1.59
N VAL A 70 13.15 3.94 -0.36
CA VAL A 70 14.18 4.93 -0.07
C VAL A 70 15.50 4.55 -0.75
N ALA A 71 16.09 5.52 -1.44
CA ALA A 71 17.47 5.47 -1.91
C ALA A 71 18.31 6.49 -1.14
N GLY A 72 19.61 6.27 -1.00
CA GLY A 72 20.51 7.24 -0.36
C GLY A 72 20.51 7.24 1.17
N GLU A 73 21.39 8.06 1.72
CA GLU A 73 21.69 8.24 3.15
C GLU A 73 22.16 9.70 3.37
N ASP A 74 22.34 10.09 4.62
CA ASP A 74 22.81 11.42 5.06
C ASP A 74 21.94 12.61 4.61
N TYR A 75 20.61 12.42 4.56
CA TYR A 75 19.67 13.50 4.27
C TYR A 75 19.69 14.59 5.36
N ASP A 76 19.56 15.86 4.96
CA ASP A 76 19.56 17.03 5.86
C ASP A 76 18.19 17.29 6.47
N VAL A 77 17.13 16.95 5.73
CA VAL A 77 15.74 17.06 6.18
C VAL A 77 14.97 15.81 5.78
N ALA A 78 14.13 15.30 6.68
CA ALA A 78 13.09 14.33 6.34
C ALA A 78 11.69 14.91 6.57
N LEU A 79 10.86 14.83 5.54
CA LEU A 79 9.43 15.10 5.60
C LEU A 79 8.70 13.77 5.68
N VAL A 80 7.75 13.63 6.61
CA VAL A 80 6.96 12.41 6.81
C VAL A 80 5.48 12.77 6.80
N LEU A 81 4.77 12.31 5.76
CA LEU A 81 3.32 12.39 5.72
C LEU A 81 2.72 11.09 6.27
N CYS A 82 1.91 11.19 7.31
CA CYS A 82 1.23 10.04 7.89
C CYS A 82 0.09 9.56 6.97
N GLY A 83 -0.19 8.26 6.98
CA GLY A 83 -1.44 7.66 6.49
C GLY A 83 -2.29 7.13 7.64
N LYS A 84 -3.31 6.34 7.32
CA LYS A 84 -4.24 5.76 8.31
C LYS A 84 -3.62 4.62 9.14
N HIS A 85 -2.49 4.06 8.70
CA HIS A 85 -1.89 2.88 9.31
C HIS A 85 -0.79 3.29 10.30
N LYS A 86 -1.10 3.13 11.60
CA LYS A 86 -0.17 3.48 12.69
C LYS A 86 1.22 2.86 12.53
N GLY A 87 1.31 1.56 12.27
CA GLY A 87 2.59 0.86 12.15
C GLY A 87 3.43 1.36 10.96
N GLU A 88 2.77 1.76 9.87
CA GLU A 88 3.45 2.35 8.71
C GLU A 88 3.96 3.76 9.02
N ASN A 89 3.19 4.57 9.76
CA ASN A 89 3.64 5.90 10.19
C ASN A 89 4.86 5.82 11.11
N GLU A 90 4.89 4.84 12.01
CA GLU A 90 6.03 4.59 12.90
C GLU A 90 7.25 4.12 12.10
N ASP A 91 7.06 3.22 11.14
CA ASP A 91 8.12 2.75 10.26
C ASP A 91 8.73 3.87 9.42
N ARG A 92 7.90 4.81 8.92
CA ARG A 92 8.39 5.99 8.20
C ARG A 92 9.27 6.87 9.08
N ILE A 93 8.93 7.07 10.35
CA ILE A 93 9.81 7.82 11.28
C ILE A 93 11.09 7.03 11.54
N ALA A 94 11.02 5.71 11.72
CA ALA A 94 12.21 4.88 11.87
C ALA A 94 13.13 4.96 10.64
N GLU A 95 12.55 4.97 9.43
CA GLU A 95 13.31 5.11 8.20
C GLU A 95 13.89 6.51 8.04
N ALA A 96 13.17 7.58 8.42
CA ALA A 96 13.72 8.93 8.48
C ALA A 96 14.95 8.98 9.39
N LEU A 97 14.87 8.43 10.61
CA LEU A 97 15.99 8.40 11.57
C LEU A 97 17.23 7.65 11.05
N LYS A 98 17.03 6.58 10.27
CA LYS A 98 18.12 5.80 9.65
C LYS A 98 18.80 6.54 8.50
N ARG A 99 18.05 7.40 7.81
CA ARG A 99 18.45 7.96 6.51
C ARG A 99 18.92 9.40 6.61
N THR A 100 18.63 10.08 7.70
CA THR A 100 19.11 11.43 7.96
C THR A 100 20.40 11.43 8.77
N ARG A 101 21.25 12.43 8.51
CA ARG A 101 22.48 12.66 9.29
C ARG A 101 22.14 13.21 10.68
N GLU A 102 23.07 13.07 11.63
CA GLU A 102 22.96 13.73 12.93
C GLU A 102 22.68 15.23 12.78
N GLY A 103 21.75 15.74 13.61
CA GLY A 103 21.35 17.15 13.58
C GLY A 103 20.38 17.51 12.47
N ALA A 104 20.00 16.56 11.60
CA ALA A 104 19.00 16.77 10.57
C ALA A 104 17.62 17.07 11.16
N LEU A 105 16.84 17.88 10.44
CA LEU A 105 15.46 18.18 10.80
C LEU A 105 14.52 17.06 10.33
N ILE A 106 13.64 16.59 11.20
CA ILE A 106 12.55 15.67 10.82
C ILE A 106 11.21 16.34 11.08
N VAL A 107 10.40 16.51 10.05
CA VAL A 107 9.05 17.09 10.13
C VAL A 107 8.02 16.04 9.78
N VAL A 108 7.03 15.84 10.65
CA VAL A 108 5.98 14.84 10.53
C VAL A 108 4.62 15.52 10.55
N ALA A 109 3.71 15.16 9.65
CA ALA A 109 2.35 15.68 9.69
C ALA A 109 1.29 14.63 9.35
N GLY A 110 0.10 14.85 9.90
CA GLY A 110 -1.07 14.01 9.70
C GLY A 110 -2.33 14.68 10.21
N SER A 111 -3.49 14.12 9.88
CA SER A 111 -4.78 14.49 10.43
C SER A 111 -5.10 13.70 11.71
N LYS A 112 -6.23 14.02 12.34
CA LYS A 112 -6.72 13.27 13.51
C LYS A 112 -7.01 11.81 13.17
N GLU A 113 -7.56 11.56 11.98
CA GLU A 113 -7.93 10.25 11.45
C GLU A 113 -6.70 9.38 11.16
N ASP A 114 -5.55 10.01 10.92
CA ASP A 114 -4.25 9.33 10.75
C ASP A 114 -3.59 8.96 12.09
N GLY A 115 -4.20 9.38 13.20
CA GLY A 115 -3.67 9.13 14.54
C GLY A 115 -2.50 10.04 14.92
N ILE A 116 -2.34 11.20 14.27
CA ILE A 116 -1.17 12.08 14.44
C ILE A 116 -0.91 12.49 15.91
N GLN A 117 -1.96 12.73 16.69
CA GLN A 117 -1.82 13.12 18.09
C GLN A 117 -1.26 11.99 18.96
N SER A 118 -1.66 10.75 18.66
CA SER A 118 -1.16 9.57 19.36
C SER A 118 0.31 9.32 19.01
N LEU A 119 0.65 9.48 17.72
CA LEU A 119 2.02 9.34 17.24
C LEU A 119 2.94 10.39 17.88
N ARG A 120 2.54 11.67 17.87
CA ARG A 120 3.30 12.74 18.52
C ARG A 120 3.56 12.43 20.00
N LYS A 121 2.53 12.09 20.78
CA LYS A 121 2.69 11.72 22.20
C LYS A 121 3.63 10.54 22.42
N ARG A 122 3.76 9.65 21.43
CA ARG A 122 4.74 8.55 21.47
C ARG A 122 6.15 9.07 21.20
N ILE A 123 6.33 9.98 20.25
CA ILE A 123 7.62 10.62 19.95
C ILE A 123 8.09 11.51 21.10
N ASP A 124 7.19 12.25 21.75
CA ASP A 124 7.50 13.10 22.92
C ASP A 124 8.19 12.31 24.06
N LYS A 125 8.00 10.99 24.14
CA LYS A 125 8.64 10.13 25.15
C LYS A 125 10.14 9.91 24.93
N PHE A 126 10.66 10.23 23.75
CA PHE A 126 12.10 10.21 23.50
C PHE A 126 12.81 11.49 23.97
N GLU A 127 12.05 12.51 24.40
CA GLU A 127 12.57 13.75 24.99
C GLU A 127 13.56 14.50 24.07
N TRP A 128 13.36 14.39 22.75
CA TRP A 128 14.13 15.14 21.76
C TRP A 128 13.66 16.59 21.68
N ASP A 129 14.60 17.48 21.33
CA ASP A 129 14.29 18.89 21.08
C ASP A 129 13.42 19.03 19.82
N GLY A 130 12.28 19.70 19.98
CA GLY A 130 11.26 19.76 18.96
C GLY A 130 10.01 20.52 19.39
N ASP A 131 9.15 20.83 18.42
CA ASP A 131 7.89 21.52 18.65
C ASP A 131 6.82 21.07 17.63
N HIS A 132 5.66 21.72 17.65
CA HIS A 132 4.50 21.35 16.85
C HIS A 132 3.60 22.54 16.54
N LEU A 133 2.82 22.38 15.48
CA LEU A 133 1.87 23.39 15.02
C LEU A 133 0.57 22.73 14.52
N PRO A 134 -0.59 23.01 15.13
CA PRO A 134 -1.88 22.58 14.60
C PRO A 134 -2.34 23.48 13.44
N LYS A 135 -2.74 22.87 12.32
CA LYS A 135 -3.33 23.59 11.17
C LYS A 135 -4.10 22.62 10.25
N TYR A 136 -5.10 23.14 9.53
CA TYR A 136 -5.89 22.40 8.53
C TYR A 136 -6.46 21.07 9.06
N HIS A 137 -7.00 21.09 10.28
CA HIS A 137 -7.50 19.88 10.97
C HIS A 137 -6.45 18.77 11.19
N GLY A 138 -5.17 19.09 11.02
CA GLY A 138 -4.02 18.23 11.32
C GLY A 138 -3.03 18.88 12.29
N VAL A 139 -1.95 18.16 12.52
CA VAL A 139 -0.80 18.63 13.31
C VAL A 139 0.47 18.34 12.52
N ALA A 140 1.35 19.33 12.42
CA ALA A 140 2.76 19.10 12.12
C ALA A 140 3.54 19.09 13.44
N PHE A 141 4.47 18.18 13.60
CA PHE A 141 5.48 18.24 14.66
C PHE A 141 6.85 17.95 14.06
N TRP A 142 7.89 18.47 14.69
CA TRP A 142 9.24 18.31 14.20
C TRP A 142 10.23 18.20 15.35
N PHE A 143 11.38 17.61 15.06
CA PHE A 143 12.46 17.44 16.02
C PHE A 143 13.79 17.31 15.28
N THR A 144 14.87 17.54 16.01
CA THR A 144 16.24 17.33 15.52
C THR A 144 16.63 15.87 15.71
N ARG A 145 17.15 15.21 14.66
CA ARG A 145 17.60 13.82 14.74
C ARG A 145 18.76 13.69 15.73
N PRO A 146 18.62 12.91 16.82
CA PRO A 146 19.67 12.73 17.84
C PRO A 146 20.86 11.94 17.27
N GLU A 147 22.02 11.95 17.93
CA GLU A 147 23.20 11.16 17.54
C GLU A 147 22.91 9.64 17.53
N ASP A 148 22.41 9.12 18.66
CA ASP A 148 21.99 7.72 18.80
C ASP A 148 20.49 7.55 18.50
N VAL A 149 20.19 6.76 17.48
CA VAL A 149 18.83 6.44 17.04
C VAL A 149 18.46 4.97 17.25
N ALA A 150 19.37 4.13 17.76
CA ALA A 150 19.22 2.69 17.74
C ALA A 150 17.97 2.20 18.51
N ASP A 151 17.75 2.71 19.72
CA ASP A 151 16.58 2.37 20.54
C ASP A 151 15.27 2.86 19.90
N ALA A 152 15.26 4.08 19.35
CA ALA A 152 14.07 4.62 18.71
C ALA A 152 13.71 3.87 17.42
N VAL A 153 14.70 3.58 16.58
CA VAL A 153 14.54 2.76 15.37
C VAL A 153 14.02 1.38 15.76
N HIS A 154 14.59 0.73 16.78
CA HIS A 154 14.12 -0.57 17.25
C HIS A 154 12.64 -0.54 17.70
N LYS A 155 12.23 0.52 18.40
CA LYS A 155 10.86 0.68 18.90
C LYS A 155 9.84 1.07 17.82
N LEU A 156 10.28 1.65 16.71
CA LEU A 156 9.39 2.23 15.68
C LEU A 156 9.36 1.43 14.38
N ALA A 157 10.45 0.77 14.00
CA ALA A 157 10.53 0.03 12.74
C ALA A 157 9.50 -1.10 12.69
N LYS A 158 8.91 -1.31 11.50
CA LYS A 158 8.00 -2.45 11.29
C LYS A 158 8.78 -3.76 11.39
N VAL A 159 8.21 -4.72 12.11
CA VAL A 159 8.77 -6.06 12.22
C VAL A 159 7.97 -6.99 11.31
N PRO A 160 8.62 -7.68 10.34
CA PRO A 160 7.95 -8.72 9.58
C PRO A 160 7.40 -9.81 10.50
N VAL A 161 6.18 -10.25 10.22
CA VAL A 161 5.48 -11.31 10.96
C VAL A 161 5.34 -12.55 10.11
N ARG A 162 5.33 -13.71 10.78
CA ARG A 162 5.04 -15.01 10.18
C ARG A 162 3.56 -15.33 10.38
N VAL A 163 2.78 -15.33 9.31
CA VAL A 163 1.37 -15.73 9.29
C VAL A 163 1.27 -17.24 9.01
N ASP A 164 0.57 -17.95 9.89
CA ASP A 164 0.39 -19.42 9.86
C ASP A 164 1.70 -20.22 9.73
N GLY A 165 2.83 -19.62 10.14
CA GLY A 165 4.16 -20.21 10.00
C GLY A 165 4.68 -20.31 8.56
N LEU A 166 3.90 -19.90 7.55
CA LEU A 166 4.22 -20.08 6.13
C LEU A 166 4.52 -18.77 5.41
N PHE A 167 3.79 -17.71 5.76
CA PHE A 167 3.83 -16.46 5.01
C PHE A 167 4.53 -15.36 5.80
N GLU A 168 5.29 -14.55 5.08
CA GLU A 168 5.86 -13.32 5.60
C GLU A 168 4.99 -12.13 5.18
N ALA A 169 4.63 -11.28 6.14
CA ALA A 169 3.93 -10.02 5.93
C ALA A 169 4.46 -8.96 6.90
N ALA A 170 4.07 -7.69 6.76
CA ALA A 170 4.49 -6.64 7.68
C ALA A 170 3.38 -5.61 7.92
N PRO A 171 3.40 -4.89 9.05
CA PRO A 171 2.51 -3.76 9.31
C PRO A 171 2.41 -2.80 8.12
N GLY A 172 1.18 -2.37 7.81
CA GLY A 172 0.86 -1.58 6.61
C GLY A 172 0.21 -2.42 5.50
N MET A 173 0.50 -3.71 5.43
CA MET A 173 -0.16 -4.62 4.47
C MET A 173 -1.55 -5.07 4.95
N PHE A 174 -2.42 -5.39 3.99
CA PHE A 174 -3.75 -5.95 4.26
C PHE A 174 -3.65 -7.30 4.99
N SER A 175 -4.38 -7.45 6.09
CA SER A 175 -4.38 -8.66 6.93
C SER A 175 -2.97 -9.18 7.24
N HIS A 176 -2.05 -8.30 7.63
CA HIS A 176 -0.64 -8.69 7.81
C HIS A 176 -0.41 -9.62 9.01
N ASP A 177 -1.31 -9.67 9.99
CA ASP A 177 -1.15 -10.44 11.23
C ASP A 177 -1.89 -11.79 11.23
N ARG A 178 -2.69 -12.07 10.19
CA ARG A 178 -3.45 -13.33 10.02
C ARG A 178 -3.91 -13.50 8.58
N VAL A 179 -4.22 -14.72 8.17
CA VAL A 179 -4.97 -14.93 6.93
C VAL A 179 -6.33 -14.23 7.01
N ASP A 180 -6.69 -13.50 5.95
CA ASP A 180 -8.02 -12.89 5.85
C ASP A 180 -9.09 -13.96 5.62
N ALA A 181 -10.17 -13.90 6.40
CA ALA A 181 -11.23 -14.89 6.35
C ALA A 181 -12.00 -14.92 5.01
N GLY A 182 -12.06 -13.78 4.29
CA GLY A 182 -12.59 -13.75 2.93
C GLY A 182 -11.68 -14.51 1.96
N SER A 183 -10.38 -14.23 2.03
CA SER A 183 -9.35 -14.90 1.22
C SER A 183 -9.31 -16.40 1.50
N GLU A 184 -9.43 -16.82 2.76
CA GLU A 184 -9.53 -18.23 3.15
C GLU A 184 -10.79 -18.89 2.56
N LEU A 185 -11.94 -18.20 2.62
CA LEU A 185 -13.18 -18.69 2.02
C LEU A 185 -13.03 -18.88 0.50
N LEU A 186 -12.39 -17.95 -0.19
CA LEU A 186 -12.09 -18.08 -1.62
C LEU A 186 -11.11 -19.23 -1.89
N ALA A 187 -10.02 -19.31 -1.13
CA ALA A 187 -9.01 -20.36 -1.24
C ALA A 187 -9.64 -21.76 -1.13
N SER A 188 -10.60 -21.92 -0.21
CA SER A 188 -11.34 -23.18 -0.02
C SER A 188 -12.23 -23.60 -1.20
N ARG A 189 -12.36 -22.75 -2.22
CA ARG A 189 -13.18 -22.97 -3.43
C ARG A 189 -12.36 -22.90 -4.73
N LEU A 190 -11.05 -22.67 -4.65
CA LEU A 190 -10.18 -22.66 -5.81
C LEU A 190 -10.18 -24.04 -6.52
N PRO A 191 -9.99 -24.07 -7.84
CA PRO A 191 -9.85 -25.32 -8.57
C PRO A 191 -8.62 -26.10 -8.08
N LYS A 192 -8.70 -27.44 -8.15
CA LYS A 192 -7.66 -28.37 -7.69
C LYS A 192 -6.88 -29.04 -8.83
N ASP A 193 -7.28 -28.77 -10.06
CA ASP A 193 -6.80 -29.41 -11.28
C ASP A 193 -6.65 -28.39 -12.42
N PHE A 194 -6.42 -27.12 -12.07
CA PHE A 194 -6.29 -26.05 -13.06
C PHE A 194 -4.96 -26.14 -13.81
N THR A 195 -5.01 -26.12 -15.14
CA THR A 195 -3.83 -26.21 -16.02
C THR A 195 -3.66 -24.99 -16.93
N GLY A 196 -4.33 -23.88 -16.64
CA GLY A 196 -4.27 -22.65 -17.41
C GLY A 196 -3.23 -21.67 -16.87
N HIS A 197 -3.23 -20.46 -17.41
CA HIS A 197 -2.50 -19.30 -16.88
C HIS A 197 -3.44 -18.43 -16.06
N ALA A 198 -3.08 -18.15 -14.81
CA ALA A 198 -3.91 -17.39 -13.88
C ALA A 198 -3.37 -15.98 -13.63
N ALA A 199 -4.22 -15.10 -13.09
CA ALA A 199 -3.78 -13.89 -12.42
C ALA A 199 -4.46 -13.71 -11.05
N ASP A 200 -3.75 -13.03 -10.15
CA ASP A 200 -4.23 -12.60 -8.84
C ASP A 200 -4.30 -11.07 -8.82
N PHE A 201 -5.51 -10.51 -8.81
CA PHE A 201 -5.75 -9.07 -8.90
C PHE A 201 -5.97 -8.49 -7.50
N GLY A 202 -5.01 -7.69 -7.02
CA GLY A 202 -4.94 -7.28 -5.61
C GLY A 202 -4.31 -8.41 -4.77
N ALA A 203 -3.14 -8.88 -5.21
CA ALA A 203 -2.52 -10.08 -4.68
C ALA A 203 -2.07 -9.94 -3.21
N GLY A 204 -1.93 -8.72 -2.70
CA GLY A 204 -1.37 -8.44 -1.39
C GLY A 204 -0.03 -9.14 -1.21
N TRP A 205 0.14 -9.85 -0.09
CA TRP A 205 1.32 -10.67 0.19
C TRP A 205 1.28 -12.09 -0.42
N GLY A 206 0.40 -12.34 -1.40
CA GLY A 206 0.42 -13.53 -2.26
C GLY A 206 -0.29 -14.77 -1.71
N TYR A 207 -1.17 -14.63 -0.72
CA TYR A 207 -1.87 -15.77 -0.11
C TYR A 207 -2.66 -16.59 -1.14
N LEU A 208 -3.58 -15.98 -1.90
CA LEU A 208 -4.42 -16.68 -2.88
C LEU A 208 -3.57 -17.32 -3.98
N SER A 209 -2.51 -16.64 -4.40
CA SER A 209 -1.55 -17.15 -5.38
C SER A 209 -0.86 -18.43 -4.93
N VAL A 210 -0.35 -18.47 -3.70
CA VAL A 210 0.26 -19.68 -3.12
C VAL A 210 -0.78 -20.79 -2.99
N MET A 211 -1.99 -20.48 -2.50
CA MET A 211 -3.05 -21.46 -2.34
C MET A 211 -3.46 -22.09 -3.69
N LEU A 212 -3.58 -21.29 -4.76
CA LEU A 212 -3.87 -21.80 -6.10
C LEU A 212 -2.73 -22.69 -6.63
N ALA A 213 -1.48 -22.25 -6.46
CA ALA A 213 -0.30 -22.99 -6.88
C ALA A 213 -0.20 -24.37 -6.20
N GLN A 214 -0.48 -24.43 -4.89
CA GLN A 214 -0.48 -25.67 -4.12
C GLN A 214 -1.67 -26.57 -4.47
N ALA A 215 -2.85 -25.99 -4.66
CA ALA A 215 -4.05 -26.74 -5.00
C ALA A 215 -4.00 -27.31 -6.42
N SER A 216 -3.32 -26.66 -7.36
CA SER A 216 -3.28 -27.02 -8.78
C SER A 216 -1.84 -27.18 -9.32
N PRO A 217 -1.21 -28.36 -9.15
CA PRO A 217 0.16 -28.61 -9.62
C PRO A 217 0.38 -28.44 -11.14
N GLY A 218 -0.69 -28.53 -11.93
CA GLY A 218 -0.66 -28.33 -13.38
C GLY A 218 -0.72 -26.86 -13.84
N LEU A 219 -0.81 -25.90 -12.90
CA LEU A 219 -0.85 -24.47 -13.17
C LEU A 219 0.32 -24.05 -14.06
N LYS A 220 0.04 -23.46 -15.24
CA LYS A 220 1.09 -23.04 -16.18
C LYS A 220 1.88 -21.82 -15.67
N GLY A 221 1.24 -21.02 -14.84
CA GLY A 221 1.85 -19.88 -14.17
C GLY A 221 0.79 -18.98 -13.55
N ILE A 222 1.24 -18.01 -12.76
CA ILE A 222 0.37 -17.00 -12.15
C ILE A 222 1.02 -15.63 -12.18
N ASP A 223 0.24 -14.62 -12.55
CA ASP A 223 0.65 -13.23 -12.53
C ASP A 223 0.01 -12.50 -11.35
N LEU A 224 0.82 -11.91 -10.49
CA LEU A 224 0.38 -11.19 -9.31
C LEU A 224 0.38 -9.68 -9.61
N PHE A 225 -0.78 -9.05 -9.50
CA PHE A 225 -0.95 -7.61 -9.66
C PHE A 225 -1.26 -6.99 -8.30
N GLU A 226 -0.46 -6.01 -7.89
CA GLU A 226 -0.64 -5.32 -6.61
C GLU A 226 -0.23 -3.84 -6.75
N ALA A 227 -0.99 -2.94 -6.14
CA ALA A 227 -0.74 -1.51 -6.16
C ALA A 227 0.27 -1.09 -5.08
N ASP A 228 0.40 -1.86 -4.00
CA ASP A 228 1.38 -1.65 -2.94
C ASP A 228 2.70 -2.39 -3.22
N HIS A 229 3.79 -1.63 -3.35
CA HIS A 229 5.11 -2.19 -3.68
C HIS A 229 5.61 -3.17 -2.62
N ASP A 230 5.47 -2.83 -1.34
CA ASP A 230 5.96 -3.66 -0.23
C ASP A 230 5.20 -4.98 -0.14
N ALA A 231 3.87 -4.95 -0.36
CA ALA A 231 3.03 -6.13 -0.40
C ALA A 231 3.42 -7.05 -1.57
N LEU A 232 3.65 -6.49 -2.77
CA LEU A 232 4.11 -7.27 -3.92
C LEU A 232 5.48 -7.93 -3.67
N ASP A 233 6.38 -7.22 -2.99
CA ASP A 233 7.68 -7.76 -2.60
C ASP A 233 7.56 -8.89 -1.57
N ALA A 234 6.60 -8.80 -0.63
CA ALA A 234 6.24 -9.91 0.25
C ALA A 234 5.66 -11.09 -0.54
N ALA A 235 4.79 -10.83 -1.52
CA ALA A 235 4.24 -11.85 -2.41
C ALA A 235 5.36 -12.61 -3.14
N ARG A 236 6.39 -11.92 -3.61
CA ARG A 236 7.55 -12.52 -4.26
C ARG A 236 8.30 -13.48 -3.33
N ARG A 237 8.53 -13.07 -2.09
CA ARG A 237 9.19 -13.90 -1.07
C ARG A 237 8.32 -15.11 -0.69
N ASN A 238 7.02 -14.92 -0.54
CA ASN A 238 6.07 -15.98 -0.20
C ASN A 238 5.90 -17.01 -1.30
N MET A 239 5.81 -16.59 -2.57
CA MET A 239 5.78 -17.50 -3.71
C MET A 239 7.08 -18.32 -3.80
N LYS A 240 8.24 -17.67 -3.63
CA LYS A 240 9.54 -18.36 -3.62
C LYS A 240 9.63 -19.40 -2.49
N ALA A 241 9.11 -19.09 -1.30
CA ALA A 241 9.19 -19.98 -0.16
C ALA A 241 8.18 -21.15 -0.22
N ASN A 242 6.95 -20.88 -0.68
CA ASN A 242 5.81 -21.81 -0.53
C ASN A 242 5.33 -22.45 -1.83
N ALA A 243 5.75 -21.93 -2.99
CA ALA A 243 5.44 -22.46 -4.32
C ALA A 243 6.63 -22.29 -5.30
N PRO A 244 7.85 -22.76 -4.95
CA PRO A 244 9.08 -22.43 -5.68
C PRO A 244 9.13 -22.90 -7.13
N THR A 245 8.35 -23.93 -7.48
CA THR A 245 8.31 -24.51 -8.83
C THR A 245 7.26 -23.88 -9.73
N THR A 246 6.38 -23.03 -9.18
CA THR A 246 5.31 -22.39 -9.94
C THR A 246 5.84 -21.14 -10.65
N PRO A 247 5.74 -21.05 -11.98
CA PRO A 247 6.11 -19.84 -12.70
C PRO A 247 5.25 -18.66 -12.23
N ALA A 248 5.91 -17.60 -11.73
CA ALA A 248 5.22 -16.42 -11.20
C ALA A 248 5.82 -15.12 -11.75
N ARG A 249 4.97 -14.17 -12.13
CA ARG A 249 5.35 -12.79 -12.50
C ARG A 249 4.69 -11.80 -11.56
N PHE A 250 5.36 -10.68 -11.30
CA PHE A 250 4.96 -9.70 -10.29
C PHE A 250 4.85 -8.32 -10.94
N PHE A 251 3.70 -7.68 -10.80
CA PHE A 251 3.39 -6.41 -11.44
C PHE A 251 2.95 -5.38 -10.40
N TRP A 252 3.79 -4.37 -10.19
CA TRP A 252 3.43 -3.20 -9.39
C TRP A 252 2.55 -2.28 -10.23
N HIS A 253 1.24 -2.34 -10.01
CA HIS A 253 0.26 -1.99 -11.03
C HIS A 253 -1.04 -1.47 -10.42
N ASP A 254 -1.52 -0.34 -10.93
CA ASP A 254 -2.84 0.20 -10.58
C ASP A 254 -3.90 -0.34 -11.55
N LEU A 255 -4.62 -1.39 -11.13
CA LEU A 255 -5.67 -2.02 -11.91
C LEU A 255 -6.87 -1.11 -12.23
N THR A 256 -6.96 0.08 -11.61
CA THR A 256 -8.02 1.05 -11.91
C THR A 256 -7.66 2.01 -13.05
N SER A 257 -6.37 2.15 -13.38
CA SER A 257 -5.89 3.17 -14.32
C SER A 257 -4.83 2.67 -15.32
N GLU A 258 -4.32 1.45 -15.14
CA GLU A 258 -3.33 0.83 -16.01
C GLU A 258 -3.91 -0.46 -16.64
N ASP A 259 -3.90 -0.54 -17.97
CA ASP A 259 -4.37 -1.73 -18.69
C ASP A 259 -3.40 -2.91 -18.53
N THR A 260 -3.94 -4.11 -18.31
CA THR A 260 -3.16 -5.35 -18.34
C THR A 260 -2.90 -5.80 -19.78
N ARG A 261 -1.68 -6.28 -20.04
CA ARG A 261 -1.26 -6.68 -21.39
C ARG A 261 -1.76 -8.07 -21.76
N ASP A 262 -1.67 -9.01 -20.83
CA ASP A 262 -1.98 -10.42 -21.07
C ASP A 262 -3.46 -10.76 -20.78
N LYS A 263 -3.90 -11.92 -21.26
CA LYS A 263 -5.22 -12.48 -21.00
C LYS A 263 -5.11 -13.80 -20.24
N TYR A 264 -6.04 -14.05 -19.31
CA TYR A 264 -5.96 -15.17 -18.38
C TYR A 264 -7.12 -16.16 -18.54
N ASP A 265 -6.84 -17.42 -18.23
CA ASP A 265 -7.84 -18.49 -18.17
C ASP A 265 -8.62 -18.42 -16.83
N LEU A 266 -7.96 -17.97 -15.76
CA LEU A 266 -8.54 -17.75 -14.44
C LEU A 266 -8.01 -16.43 -13.85
N ILE A 267 -8.90 -15.62 -13.27
CA ILE A 267 -8.50 -14.51 -12.41
C ILE A 267 -9.12 -14.75 -11.03
N VAL A 268 -8.30 -14.64 -9.99
CA VAL A 268 -8.72 -14.66 -8.59
C VAL A 268 -8.51 -13.27 -7.98
N MET A 269 -9.39 -12.84 -7.08
CA MET A 269 -9.21 -11.58 -6.38
C MET A 269 -9.98 -11.48 -5.07
N ASN A 270 -9.38 -10.79 -4.11
CA ASN A 270 -10.07 -10.20 -2.97
C ASN A 270 -9.94 -8.68 -3.08
N PRO A 271 -10.83 -8.01 -3.84
CA PRO A 271 -10.73 -6.57 -4.06
C PRO A 271 -10.73 -5.81 -2.72
N PRO A 272 -9.95 -4.71 -2.62
CA PRO A 272 -9.86 -3.93 -1.40
C PRO A 272 -11.24 -3.38 -0.99
N PHE A 273 -11.51 -3.43 0.31
CA PHE A 273 -12.65 -2.80 0.96
C PHE A 273 -12.17 -2.13 2.25
N HIS A 274 -12.60 -0.91 2.54
CA HIS A 274 -12.43 -0.33 3.87
C HIS A 274 -13.80 0.01 4.46
N GLU A 275 -13.93 -0.23 5.76
CA GLU A 275 -15.07 0.26 6.54
C GLU A 275 -14.81 1.76 6.79
N GLY A 276 -15.04 2.60 5.77
CA GLY A 276 -14.51 3.96 5.76
C GLY A 276 -15.44 5.01 5.19
N HIS A 277 -15.65 5.06 3.88
CA HIS A 277 -16.43 6.12 3.25
C HIS A 277 -17.21 5.68 2.00
N ALA A 278 -18.23 6.47 1.67
CA ALA A 278 -19.20 6.28 0.58
C ALA A 278 -18.61 6.23 -0.86
N ALA A 279 -17.28 6.27 -1.04
CA ALA A 279 -16.59 6.30 -2.34
C ALA A 279 -16.02 4.93 -2.79
N GLU A 280 -16.17 3.88 -1.99
CA GLU A 280 -15.33 2.68 -2.09
C GLU A 280 -15.86 1.50 -2.92
N PRO A 281 -17.19 1.30 -3.12
CA PRO A 281 -17.68 0.31 -4.08
C PRO A 281 -17.14 0.51 -5.50
N ALA A 282 -16.76 1.75 -5.85
CA ALA A 282 -16.25 2.12 -7.16
C ALA A 282 -14.89 1.48 -7.48
N ILE A 283 -13.96 1.41 -6.51
CA ILE A 283 -12.62 0.82 -6.74
C ILE A 283 -12.75 -0.67 -7.02
N GLY A 284 -13.43 -1.43 -6.15
CA GLY A 284 -13.65 -2.85 -6.39
C GLY A 284 -14.43 -3.11 -7.69
N SER A 285 -15.42 -2.27 -8.02
CA SER A 285 -16.13 -2.35 -9.30
C SER A 285 -15.20 -2.11 -10.51
N ALA A 286 -14.28 -1.14 -10.42
CA ALA A 286 -13.31 -0.86 -11.47
C ALA A 286 -12.35 -2.04 -11.67
N ILE A 287 -11.84 -2.63 -10.58
CA ILE A 287 -10.95 -3.79 -10.64
C ILE A 287 -11.69 -5.01 -11.21
N ILE A 288 -12.97 -5.23 -10.85
CA ILE A 288 -13.79 -6.30 -11.45
C ILE A 288 -13.93 -6.10 -12.96
N LYS A 289 -14.19 -4.87 -13.42
CA LYS A 289 -14.27 -4.57 -14.85
C LYS A 289 -12.93 -4.81 -15.56
N ALA A 290 -11.82 -4.43 -14.93
CA ALA A 290 -10.47 -4.70 -15.45
C ALA A 290 -10.21 -6.22 -15.54
N ALA A 291 -10.60 -6.99 -14.53
CA ALA A 291 -10.48 -8.45 -14.53
C ALA A 291 -11.29 -9.07 -15.68
N LEU A 292 -12.56 -8.70 -15.84
CA LEU A 292 -13.40 -9.19 -16.93
C LEU A 292 -12.81 -8.87 -18.32
N LYS A 293 -12.24 -7.67 -18.50
CA LYS A 293 -11.52 -7.29 -19.73
C LYS A 293 -10.26 -8.15 -19.94
N ALA A 294 -9.61 -8.58 -18.87
CA ALA A 294 -8.39 -9.38 -18.87
C ALA A 294 -8.63 -10.90 -19.03
N LEU A 295 -9.88 -11.38 -19.05
CA LEU A 295 -10.16 -12.79 -19.31
C LEU A 295 -10.02 -13.15 -20.79
N LYS A 296 -9.52 -14.35 -21.08
CA LYS A 296 -9.68 -15.02 -22.38
C LYS A 296 -11.15 -15.35 -22.63
N GLN A 297 -11.51 -15.66 -23.87
CA GLN A 297 -12.84 -16.21 -24.18
C GLN A 297 -13.04 -17.52 -23.40
N GLY A 298 -14.13 -17.62 -22.63
CA GLY A 298 -14.37 -18.78 -21.76
C GLY A 298 -13.55 -18.81 -20.45
N GLY A 299 -12.70 -17.80 -20.22
CA GLY A 299 -12.00 -17.62 -18.95
C GLY A 299 -12.95 -17.27 -17.81
N ARG A 300 -12.51 -17.53 -16.58
CA ARG A 300 -13.32 -17.38 -15.36
C ARG A 300 -12.72 -16.35 -14.41
N LEU A 301 -13.56 -15.49 -13.85
CA LEU A 301 -13.26 -14.70 -12.66
C LEU A 301 -13.82 -15.41 -11.43
N MET A 302 -13.05 -15.46 -10.35
CA MET A 302 -13.48 -15.85 -9.01
C MET A 302 -13.09 -14.76 -8.02
N LEU A 303 -14.04 -14.26 -7.24
CA LEU A 303 -13.76 -13.20 -6.27
C LEU A 303 -14.50 -13.42 -4.96
N VAL A 304 -13.93 -12.93 -3.88
CA VAL A 304 -14.63 -12.81 -2.59
C VAL A 304 -14.95 -11.35 -2.31
N ALA A 305 -16.08 -11.12 -1.67
CA ALA A 305 -16.49 -9.79 -1.25
C ALA A 305 -17.26 -9.84 0.06
N ASN A 306 -17.25 -8.73 0.80
CA ASN A 306 -18.19 -8.52 1.89
C ASN A 306 -19.62 -8.63 1.38
N ARG A 307 -20.49 -9.25 2.17
CA ARG A 307 -21.88 -9.56 1.79
C ARG A 307 -22.66 -8.33 1.32
N GLY A 308 -22.43 -7.17 1.96
CA GLY A 308 -23.12 -5.92 1.67
C GLY A 308 -22.68 -5.21 0.37
N LEU A 309 -21.56 -5.63 -0.25
CA LEU A 309 -21.08 -4.99 -1.47
C LEU A 309 -21.86 -5.50 -2.70
N PRO A 310 -22.43 -4.62 -3.54
CA PRO A 310 -23.36 -5.02 -4.61
C PRO A 310 -22.65 -5.44 -5.92
N TYR A 311 -21.57 -6.23 -5.83
CA TYR A 311 -20.78 -6.60 -7.02
C TYR A 311 -21.52 -7.49 -8.02
N GLU A 312 -22.61 -8.15 -7.64
CA GLU A 312 -23.47 -8.88 -8.57
C GLU A 312 -24.00 -8.00 -9.70
N GLN A 313 -24.31 -6.73 -9.41
CA GLN A 313 -24.75 -5.78 -10.43
C GLN A 313 -23.63 -5.52 -11.46
N VAL A 314 -22.40 -5.33 -10.98
CA VAL A 314 -21.23 -5.14 -11.85
C VAL A 314 -21.02 -6.37 -12.73
N LEU A 315 -21.15 -7.57 -12.17
CA LEU A 315 -21.01 -8.81 -12.95
C LEU A 315 -22.13 -8.96 -13.98
N ALA A 316 -23.38 -8.69 -13.60
CA ALA A 316 -24.54 -8.78 -14.50
C ALA A 316 -24.41 -7.85 -15.71
N GLU A 317 -23.86 -6.65 -15.51
CA GLU A 317 -23.67 -5.66 -16.58
C GLU A 317 -22.48 -5.98 -17.51
N ASN A 318 -21.52 -6.80 -17.09
CA ASN A 318 -20.21 -6.92 -17.75
C ASN A 318 -19.80 -8.37 -18.13
N ALA A 319 -20.56 -9.40 -17.79
CA ALA A 319 -20.22 -10.81 -18.05
C ALA A 319 -21.38 -11.57 -18.71
N LYS A 320 -21.06 -12.65 -19.45
CA LYS A 320 -22.08 -13.51 -20.10
C LYS A 320 -22.79 -14.40 -19.10
N GLU A 321 -22.02 -14.98 -18.18
CA GLU A 321 -22.52 -15.81 -17.09
C GLU A 321 -21.88 -15.32 -15.79
N TYR A 322 -22.66 -15.30 -14.73
CA TYR A 322 -22.19 -15.00 -13.39
C TYR A 322 -23.02 -15.75 -12.36
N GLY A 323 -22.49 -15.87 -11.15
CA GLY A 323 -23.22 -16.49 -10.06
C GLY A 323 -22.46 -16.44 -8.76
N GLU A 324 -23.01 -17.12 -7.77
CA GLU A 324 -22.41 -17.27 -6.46
C GLU A 324 -22.03 -18.73 -6.23
N THR A 325 -20.82 -18.95 -5.71
CA THR A 325 -20.34 -20.28 -5.33
C THR A 325 -20.80 -20.62 -3.91
N CYS A 326 -20.66 -19.68 -2.98
CA CYS A 326 -21.12 -19.82 -1.60
C CYS A 326 -21.19 -18.47 -0.88
N ARG A 327 -21.87 -18.44 0.26
CA ARG A 327 -21.91 -17.30 1.19
C ARG A 327 -21.86 -17.78 2.63
N ASN A 328 -21.31 -16.94 3.51
CA ASN A 328 -21.43 -17.07 4.96
C ASN A 328 -22.00 -15.77 5.55
N ALA A 329 -21.92 -15.60 6.88
CA ALA A 329 -22.44 -14.42 7.56
C ALA A 329 -21.80 -13.09 7.10
N ARG A 330 -20.52 -13.12 6.69
CA ARG A 330 -19.71 -11.93 6.39
C ARG A 330 -19.37 -11.78 4.90
N PHE A 331 -19.10 -12.88 4.21
CA PHE A 331 -18.53 -12.90 2.87
C PHE A 331 -19.38 -13.73 1.90
N LYS A 332 -19.21 -13.43 0.61
CA LYS A 332 -19.73 -14.22 -0.52
C LYS A 332 -18.63 -14.43 -1.55
N VAL A 333 -18.58 -15.61 -2.14
CA VAL A 333 -17.68 -15.95 -3.25
C VAL A 333 -18.47 -15.93 -4.54
N LEU A 334 -18.19 -14.97 -5.40
CA LEU A 334 -18.82 -14.80 -6.70
C LEU A 334 -17.93 -15.36 -7.81
N TRP A 335 -18.54 -15.68 -8.93
CA TRP A 335 -17.82 -16.04 -10.16
C TRP A 335 -18.48 -15.40 -11.38
N ALA A 336 -17.68 -15.23 -12.43
CA ALA A 336 -18.17 -14.79 -13.74
C ALA A 336 -17.36 -15.41 -14.88
N LYS A 337 -17.94 -15.47 -16.08
CA LYS A 337 -17.29 -15.92 -17.32
C LYS A 337 -17.49 -14.90 -18.45
N ARG A 338 -16.47 -14.81 -19.31
CA ARG A 338 -16.46 -13.91 -20.46
C ARG A 338 -17.07 -14.50 -21.73
#